data_AF-A0A928IQG7-F1
#
_entry.id   AF-A0A928IQG7-F1
#
_cell.length_a   1.000
_cell.length_b   1.000
_cell.length_c   1.000
_cell.angle_alpha   90.00
_cell.angle_beta   90.00
_cell.angle_gamma   90.00
#
_symmetry.space_group_name_H-M   'P 1'
#
loop_
_entity.id
_entity.type
_entity.pdbx_description
1 polymer ?
#
loop_
_entity_poly.entity_id
_entity_poly.type
_entity_poly.pdbx_seq_one_letter_code
_entity_poly.pdbx_strand_id
1 'polypeptide(L)' 'MLTENATVRAAAKHFGYSKSTVHKDLVTRLEALDGELYDKIVVLLNKNLAERHIRGGNATKRKYLSKDEES' A
#
# COMPACT_ATOMS: atom_id res chain seq x y z
N MET A 1 7.16 0.32 13.11
CA MET A 1 7.95 -0.69 12.38
C MET A 1 7.23 -0.98 11.06
N LEU A 2 7.86 -0.70 9.92
CA LEU A 2 7.30 -1.09 8.62
C LEU A 2 7.42 -2.61 8.49
N THR A 3 6.28 -3.32 8.45
CA THR A 3 6.24 -4.76 8.24
C THR A 3 6.46 -5.09 6.77
N GLU A 4 7.03 -6.26 6.48
CA GLU A 4 7.07 -6.84 5.15
C GLU A 4 5.65 -6.81 4.53
N ASN A 5 5.49 -6.34 3.28
CA ASN A 5 4.21 -6.07 2.58
C ASN A 5 3.50 -4.72 2.89
N ALA A 6 4.20 -3.72 3.44
CA ALA A 6 3.63 -2.38 3.59
C ALA A 6 3.12 -1.79 2.25
N THR A 7 1.94 -1.15 2.29
CA THR A 7 1.41 -0.42 1.12
C THR A 7 2.02 0.97 1.00
N VAL A 8 1.95 1.58 -0.19
CA VAL A 8 2.36 2.99 -0.40
C VAL A 8 1.69 3.94 0.60
N ARG A 9 0.43 3.68 0.99
CA ARG A 9 -0.26 4.47 2.03
C ARG A 9 0.34 4.30 3.42
N ALA A 10 0.75 3.07 3.77
CA ALA A 10 1.38 2.79 5.05
C ALA A 10 2.77 3.45 5.13
N ALA A 11 3.56 3.35 4.05
CA ALA A 11 4.85 4.01 3.93
C ALA A 11 4.69 5.55 4.02
N ALA A 12 3.75 6.12 3.28
CA ALA A 12 3.42 7.55 3.35
C ALA A 12 3.10 8.02 4.78
N LYS A 13 2.25 7.27 5.50
CA LYS A 13 1.92 7.57 6.91
C LYS A 13 3.14 7.45 7.83
N HIS A 14 4.01 6.48 7.60
CA HIS A 14 5.22 6.27 8.40
C HIS A 14 6.25 7.39 8.22
N PHE A 15 6.49 7.82 6.98
CA PHE A 15 7.48 8.86 6.67
C PHE A 15 6.92 10.28 6.74
N GLY A 16 5.62 10.46 7.01
CA GLY A 16 4.98 11.77 7.05
C GLY A 16 4.83 12.45 5.69
N TYR A 17 4.98 11.70 4.59
CA TYR A 17 4.83 12.22 3.24
C TYR A 17 3.46 11.91 2.64
N SER A 18 3.10 12.59 1.56
CA SER A 18 1.89 12.26 0.81
C SER A 18 2.06 10.95 0.04
N LYS A 19 0.96 10.22 -0.18
CA LYS A 19 0.94 9.02 -1.04
C LYS A 19 1.52 9.32 -2.43
N SER A 20 1.21 10.49 -3.01
CA SER A 20 1.67 10.86 -4.34
C SER A 20 3.18 11.10 -4.38
N THR A 21 3.73 11.73 -3.32
CA THR A 21 5.17 11.95 -3.16
C THR A 21 5.91 10.62 -3.09
N VAL A 22 5.48 9.71 -2.21
CA VAL A 22 6.09 8.38 -2.08
C VAL A 22 5.97 7.59 -3.38
N HIS A 23 4.84 7.67 -4.08
CA HIS A 23 4.68 6.98 -5.36
C HIS A 23 5.62 7.51 -6.44
N LYS A 24 5.79 8.84 -6.54
CA LYS A 24 6.78 9.45 -7.46
C LYS A 24 8.19 9.01 -7.12
N ASP A 25 8.56 9.04 -5.85
CA ASP A 25 9.90 8.62 -5.44
C ASP A 25 10.17 7.14 -5.79
N LEU A 26 9.20 6.27 -5.54
CA LEU A 26 9.33 4.82 -5.80
C LEU A 26 9.31 4.43 -7.28
N VAL A 27 8.58 5.16 -8.13
CA VAL A 27 8.41 4.76 -9.55
C VAL A 27 9.30 5.55 -10.50
N THR A 28 9.54 6.83 -10.22
CA THR A 28 10.38 7.65 -11.12
C THR A 28 11.81 7.80 -10.65
N ARG A 29 12.05 7.98 -9.35
CA ARG A 29 13.41 8.26 -8.85
C ARG A 29 14.17 6.99 -8.51
N LEU A 30 13.49 6.00 -7.95
CA LEU A 30 14.13 4.78 -7.49
C LEU A 30 14.69 3.95 -8.65
N GLU A 31 13.98 3.82 -9.77
CA GLU A 31 14.46 3.08 -10.95
C GLU A 31 15.81 3.63 -11.46
N ALA A 32 15.99 4.95 -11.43
CA ALA A 32 17.23 5.60 -11.85
C ALA A 32 18.36 5.55 -10.81
N LEU A 33 18.04 5.33 -9.53
CA LEU A 33 19.01 5.29 -8.43
C LEU A 33 19.46 3.86 -8.10
N ASP A 34 18.52 2.93 -8.06
CA ASP A 34 18.71 1.53 -7.70
C ASP A 34 17.65 0.64 -8.37
N GLY A 35 18.02 0.06 -9.50
CA GLY A 35 17.16 -0.83 -10.27
C GLY A 35 16.84 -2.14 -9.54
N GLU A 36 17.77 -2.68 -8.75
CA GLU A 36 17.54 -3.95 -8.02
C GLU A 36 16.50 -3.75 -6.91
N LEU A 37 16.56 -2.62 -6.22
CA LEU A 37 15.56 -2.25 -5.22
C LEU A 37 14.20 -1.93 -5.87
N TYR A 38 14.20 -1.29 -7.04
CA TYR A 38 12.98 -1.04 -7.82
C TYR A 38 12.26 -2.36 -8.16
N ASP A 39 12.97 -3.36 -8.67
CA ASP A 39 12.38 -4.66 -9.03
C ASP A 39 11.69 -5.34 -7.85
N LYS A 40 12.35 -5.33 -6.67
CA LYS A 40 11.77 -5.86 -5.42
C LYS A 40 10.48 -5.13 -5.03
N ILE A 41 10.47 -3.80 -5.15
CA ILE A 41 9.30 -2.98 -4.79
C ILE A 41 8.17 -3.16 -5.80
N VAL A 42 8.46 -3.28 -7.10
CA VAL A 42 7.45 -3.53 -8.14
C VAL A 42 6.71 -4.84 -7.88
N VAL A 43 7.42 -5.91 -7.52
CA VAL A 43 6.79 -7.19 -7.13
C VAL A 43 5.83 -6.99 -5.95
N LEU A 44 6.25 -6.25 -4.94
CA LEU A 44 5.43 -5.94 -3.76
C LEU A 44 4.18 -5.11 -4.12
N LEU A 45 4.33 -4.13 -5.01
CA LEU A 45 3.24 -3.26 -5.48
C LEU A 45 2.21 -4.07 -6.29
N ASN A 46 2.68 -4.96 -7.16
CA ASN A 46 1.83 -5.84 -7.95
C ASN A 46 1.02 -6.79 -7.07
N LYS A 47 1.67 -7.40 -6.07
CA LYS A 47 0.97 -8.23 -5.06
C LYS A 47 -0.10 -7.43 -4.33
N ASN A 48 0.23 -6.21 -3.88
CA ASN A 48 -0.72 -5.32 -3.21
C ASN A 48 -1.90 -4.90 -4.10
N LEU A 49 -1.66 -4.74 -5.40
CA LEU A 49 -2.70 -4.42 -6.38
C LEU A 49 -3.63 -5.61 -6.60
N ALA A 50 -3.06 -6.81 -6.74
CA ALA A 50 -3.81 -8.06 -6.84
C ALA A 50 -4.70 -8.26 -5.60
N GLU A 51 -4.18 -8.08 -4.39
CA GLU A 51 -4.94 -8.27 -3.14
C GLU A 51 -5.91 -7.11 -2.81
N ARG A 52 -5.86 -5.99 -3.56
CA ARG A 52 -6.66 -4.79 -3.30
C ARG A 52 -8.15 -5.09 -3.23
N HIS A 53 -8.66 -5.91 -4.14
CA HIS A 53 -10.09 -6.23 -4.22
C HIS A 53 -10.55 -7.08 -3.01
N ILE A 54 -9.74 -8.07 -2.60
CA ILE A 54 -9.99 -8.89 -1.39
C ILE A 54 -10.09 -7.98 -0.16
N ARG A 55 -9.12 -7.09 0.00
CA ARG A 55 -9.08 -6.13 1.10
C ARG A 55 -10.25 -5.14 1.06
N GLY A 56 -10.68 -4.73 -0.14
CA GLY A 56 -11.87 -3.91 -0.35
C GLY A 56 -13.16 -4.62 0.06
N GLY A 57 -13.36 -5.86 -0.37
CA GLY A 57 -14.50 -6.69 0.03
C GLY A 57 -14.56 -6.89 1.55
N ASN A 58 -13.42 -7.19 2.17
CA ASN A 58 -13.31 -7.31 3.63
C ASN A 58 -13.61 -5.98 4.35
N ALA A 59 -13.24 -4.84 3.77
CA ALA A 59 -13.54 -3.52 4.35
C ALA A 59 -15.05 -3.23 4.31
N THR A 60 -15.72 -3.53 3.19
CA THR A 60 -17.18 -3.41 3.10
C THR A 60 -17.87 -4.35 4.09
N LYS A 61 -17.47 -5.63 4.15
CA LYS A 61 -18.04 -6.60 5.11
C LYS A 61 -17.95 -6.09 6.55
N ARG A 62 -16.77 -5.61 6.98
CA ARG A 62 -16.58 -5.04 8.33
C ARG A 62 -17.45 -3.81 8.59
N LYS A 63 -17.60 -2.91 7.61
CA LYS A 63 -18.42 -1.69 7.76
C LYS A 63 -19.90 -1.99 8.04
N TYR A 64 -20.44 -3.07 7.47
CA TYR A 64 -21.83 -3.45 7.71
C TYR A 64 -21.98 -4.25 9.02
N LEU A 65 -21.06 -5.19 9.30
CA LEU A 65 -21.03 -5.88 10.59
C LEU A 65 -20.95 -4.91 11.78
N SER A 66 -20.09 -3.89 11.71
CA SER A 66 -19.98 -2.89 12.79
C SER A 66 -21.24 -2.04 12.96
N LYS A 67 -22.01 -1.82 11.88
CA LYS A 67 -23.27 -1.08 11.94
C LYS A 67 -24.40 -1.90 12.53
N ASP A 68 -24.38 -3.20 12.27
CA ASP A 68 -25.35 -4.15 12.81
C ASP A 68 -25.11 -4.43 14.30
N GLU A 69 -23.86 -4.35 14.79
CA GLU A 69 -23.51 -4.46 16.22
C GLU A 69 -23.78 -3.18 17.04
N GLU A 70 -23.86 -2.02 16.38
CA GLU A 70 -24.16 -0.72 17.00
C GLU A 70 -25.67 -0.39 17.03
N SER A 71 -26.52 -1.22 16.40
CA SER A 71 -28.00 -1.09 16.36
C SER A 71 -28.67 -2.01 17.37
#